data_AF-A0A412G6D2-F1
#
_entry.id   AF-A0A412G6D2-F1
#
_cell.length_a   1.000
_cell.length_b   1.000
_cell.length_c   1.000
_cell.angle_alpha   90.00
_cell.angle_beta   90.00
_cell.angle_gamma   90.00
#
_symmetry.space_group_name_H-M   'P 1'
#
loop_
_entity.id
_entity.type
_entity.pdbx_description
1 polymer ?
#
loop_
_entity_poly.entity_id
_entity_poly.type
_entity_poly.pdbx_seq_one_letter_code
_entity_poly.pdbx_strand_id
1 'polypeptide(L)'
;MRKNGIHDLNLDDQGKPKDKGYLERDLPEYLQRSLAQWVRAQNLLKQGEHYTMMDCDWCELNSDINVAEVGNEISTEQANYLREKYLGMEVTEK
;
A
#
# COMPACT_ATOMS: atom_id res chain seq x y z
N MET A 1 35.50 6.03 -22.15
CA MET A 1 34.11 6.00 -22.66
C MET A 1 33.22 5.40 -21.58
N ARG A 2 32.19 6.14 -21.13
CA ARG A 2 31.27 5.71 -20.05
C ARG A 2 30.33 4.65 -20.62
N LYS A 3 30.36 3.43 -20.08
CA LYS A 3 29.32 2.41 -20.32
C LYS A 3 28.20 2.63 -19.30
N ASN A 4 27.28 3.55 -19.59
CA ASN A 4 25.98 3.57 -18.91
C ASN A 4 25.03 2.77 -19.79
N GLY A 5 24.63 1.57 -19.36
CA GLY A 5 23.80 0.70 -20.21
C GLY A 5 23.23 -0.51 -19.47
N ILE A 6 22.08 -0.30 -18.82
CA ILE A 6 20.98 -1.27 -18.69
C ILE A 6 21.35 -2.66 -18.16
N HIS A 7 22.25 -2.76 -17.17
CA HIS A 7 22.42 -4.00 -16.40
C HIS A 7 21.99 -3.68 -14.95
N ASP A 8 21.10 -4.50 -14.40
CA ASP A 8 20.54 -4.47 -13.03
C ASP A 8 19.33 -3.59 -12.72
N LEU A 9 18.34 -3.50 -13.62
CA LEU A 9 16.97 -3.28 -13.13
C LEU A 9 16.46 -4.63 -12.59
N ASN A 10 16.31 -4.74 -11.27
CA ASN A 10 15.72 -5.92 -10.61
C ASN A 10 14.21 -5.96 -10.92
N LEU A 11 13.86 -6.46 -12.12
CA LEU A 11 12.50 -6.50 -12.65
C LEU A 11 11.86 -7.89 -12.48
N ASP A 12 10.54 -7.92 -12.37
CA ASP A 12 9.73 -9.14 -12.42
C ASP A 12 9.46 -9.58 -13.87
N ASP A 13 8.75 -10.71 -14.02
CA ASP A 13 8.43 -11.30 -15.32
C ASP A 13 7.51 -10.41 -16.18
N GLN A 14 6.90 -9.39 -15.58
CA GLN A 14 6.08 -8.37 -16.24
C GLN A 14 6.87 -7.09 -16.57
N GLY A 15 8.18 -7.07 -16.30
CA GLY A 15 9.05 -5.92 -16.55
C GLY A 15 8.87 -4.77 -15.56
N LYS A 16 8.20 -4.99 -14.43
CA LYS A 16 8.06 -4.00 -13.35
C LYS A 16 9.15 -4.20 -12.30
N PRO A 17 9.55 -3.17 -11.55
CA PRO A 17 10.46 -3.37 -10.42
C PRO A 17 9.93 -4.44 -9.45
N LYS A 18 10.80 -5.36 -9.03
CA LYS A 18 10.48 -6.34 -7.98
C LYS A 18 10.23 -5.65 -6.64
N ASP A 19 10.94 -4.55 -6.37
CA ASP A 19 10.60 -3.66 -5.28
C ASP A 19 9.31 -2.91 -5.64
N LYS A 20 8.23 -3.24 -4.94
CA LYS A 20 6.90 -2.67 -5.15
C LYS A 20 6.71 -1.30 -4.48
N GLY A 21 7.75 -0.70 -3.90
CA GLY A 21 7.68 0.63 -3.27
C GLY A 21 7.18 1.75 -4.19
N TYR A 22 7.25 1.57 -5.53
CA TYR A 22 6.65 2.51 -6.47
C TYR A 22 5.12 2.62 -6.35
N LEU A 23 4.45 1.61 -5.80
CA LEU A 23 2.98 1.60 -5.62
C LEU A 23 2.52 2.48 -4.45
N GLU A 24 3.43 2.93 -3.60
CA GLU A 24 3.16 3.80 -2.45
C GLU A 24 3.47 5.28 -2.75
N ARG A 25 3.74 5.59 -4.01
CA ARG A 25 4.05 6.94 -4.49
C ARG A 25 2.78 7.68 -4.88
N ASP A 26 2.80 9.00 -4.69
CA ASP A 26 1.77 9.93 -5.15
C ASP A 26 0.35 9.63 -4.65
N LEU A 27 0.25 9.00 -3.47
CA LEU A 27 -1.03 8.74 -2.82
C LEU A 27 -1.68 10.06 -2.34
N PRO A 28 -3.02 10.17 -2.35
CA PRO A 28 -3.72 11.31 -1.77
C PRO A 28 -3.38 11.51 -0.28
N GLU A 29 -3.40 12.76 0.18
CA GLU A 29 -2.99 13.08 1.55
C GLU A 29 -3.85 12.38 2.60
N TYR A 30 -5.16 12.25 2.37
CA TYR A 30 -6.07 11.55 3.27
C TYR A 30 -5.70 10.06 3.41
N LEU A 31 -5.41 9.40 2.28
CA LEU A 31 -5.00 7.99 2.26
C LEU A 31 -3.63 7.79 2.93
N GLN A 32 -2.70 8.74 2.79
CA GLN A 32 -1.44 8.69 3.53
C GLN A 32 -1.65 8.77 5.05
N ARG A 33 -2.63 9.57 5.50
CA ARG A 33 -2.95 9.70 6.94
C ARG A 33 -3.55 8.42 7.50
N SER A 34 -4.51 7.81 6.82
CA SER A 34 -5.11 6.54 7.28
C SER A 34 -4.10 5.38 7.22
N LEU A 35 -3.20 5.35 6.23
CA LEU A 35 -2.06 4.42 6.23
C LEU A 35 -1.15 4.59 7.45
N ALA A 36 -0.78 5.83 7.78
CA ALA A 36 0.07 6.11 8.95
C ALA A 36 -0.62 5.72 10.26
N GLN A 37 -1.92 5.98 10.38
CA GLN A 37 -2.74 5.62 11.53
C GLN A 37 -2.80 4.09 11.71
N TRP A 38 -3.06 3.35 10.63
CA TRP A 38 -3.08 1.90 10.65
C TRP A 38 -1.72 1.27 11.00
N VAL A 39 -0.63 1.78 10.43
CA VAL A 39 0.73 1.32 10.77
C VAL A 39 1.04 1.57 12.24
N ARG A 40 0.64 2.71 12.78
CA ARG A 40 0.77 3.00 14.21
C ARG A 40 -0.02 2.01 15.06
N ALA A 41 -1.27 1.73 14.72
CA ALA A 41 -2.11 0.76 15.43
C ALA A 41 -1.48 -0.64 15.43
N GLN A 42 -1.00 -1.11 14.28
CA GLN A 42 -0.27 -2.37 14.18
C GLN A 42 1.00 -2.42 15.06
N ASN A 43 1.75 -1.31 15.13
CA ASN A 43 2.96 -1.24 15.95
C ASN A 43 2.64 -1.29 17.45
N LEU A 44 1.56 -0.64 17.90
CA LEU A 44 1.08 -0.74 19.28
C LEU A 44 0.71 -2.19 19.62
N LEU A 45 -0.04 -2.86 18.74
CA LEU A 45 -0.41 -4.26 18.93
C LEU A 45 0.82 -5.18 19.02
N LYS A 46 1.83 -4.98 18.14
CA LYS A 46 3.10 -5.73 18.17
C LYS A 46 3.89 -5.52 19.46
N GLN A 47 3.75 -4.37 20.10
CA GLN A 47 4.39 -4.04 21.38
C GLN A 47 3.61 -4.60 22.59
N GLY A 48 2.46 -5.24 22.36
CA GLY A 48 1.60 -5.77 23.42
C GLY A 48 0.73 -4.70 24.10
N GLU A 49 0.65 -3.50 23.52
CA GLU A 49 -0.19 -2.42 24.03
C GLU A 49 -1.67 -2.70 23.75
N HIS A 50 -2.52 -2.34 24.70
CA HIS A 50 -3.96 -2.45 24.52
C HIS A 50 -4.49 -1.31 23.64
N TYR A 51 -4.88 -1.62 22.41
CA TYR A 51 -5.45 -0.68 21.45
C TYR A 51 -6.80 -1.16 20.94
N THR A 52 -7.88 -0.44 21.28
CA THR A 52 -9.26 -0.87 21.03
C THR A 52 -9.85 -0.38 19.71
N MET A 53 -9.19 0.54 19.01
CA MET A 53 -9.71 1.20 17.81
C MET A 53 -9.22 0.54 16.50
N MET A 54 -8.66 -0.67 16.60
CA MET A 54 -8.04 -1.37 15.47
C MET A 54 -9.04 -1.64 14.33
N ASP A 55 -10.27 -2.01 14.68
CA ASP A 55 -11.35 -2.23 13.72
C ASP A 55 -11.75 -0.95 12.98
N CYS A 56 -11.79 0.18 13.70
CA CYS A 56 -12.07 1.49 13.14
C CYS A 56 -10.96 1.94 12.19
N ASP A 57 -9.69 1.82 12.59
CA ASP A 57 -8.54 2.18 11.75
C ASP A 57 -8.46 1.29 10.49
N TRP A 58 -8.81 0.01 10.61
CA TRP A 58 -8.91 -0.90 9.46
C TRP A 58 -10.02 -0.46 8.50
N CYS A 59 -11.21 -0.13 9.03
CA CYS A 59 -12.35 0.31 8.22
C CYS A 59 -12.09 1.64 7.53
N GLU A 60 -11.42 2.59 8.21
CA GLU A 60 -11.05 3.89 7.66
C GLU A 60 -10.07 3.71 6.50
N LEU A 61 -8.99 2.96 6.70
CA LEU A 61 -8.02 2.70 5.62
C LEU A 61 -8.66 1.98 4.44
N ASN A 62 -9.50 0.96 4.67
CA ASN A 62 -10.19 0.27 3.58
C ASN A 62 -11.16 1.20 2.82
N SER A 63 -11.85 2.09 3.54
CA SER A 63 -12.72 3.11 2.95
C SER A 63 -11.93 4.09 2.09
N ASP A 64 -10.81 4.60 2.59
CA ASP A 64 -9.97 5.56 1.88
C ASP A 64 -9.34 4.95 0.62
N ILE A 65 -8.90 3.69 0.67
CA ILE A 65 -8.42 2.98 -0.52
C ILE A 65 -9.54 2.88 -1.57
N ASN A 66 -10.77 2.55 -1.16
CA ASN A 66 -11.91 2.47 -2.08
C ASN A 66 -12.26 3.84 -2.68
N VAL A 67 -12.26 4.89 -1.87
CA VAL A 67 -12.54 6.26 -2.34
C VAL A 67 -11.49 6.71 -3.35
N ALA A 68 -10.20 6.49 -3.07
CA ALA A 68 -9.11 6.84 -3.96
C ALA A 68 -9.17 6.06 -5.28
N GLU A 69 -9.49 4.77 -5.24
CA GLU A 69 -9.62 3.93 -6.45
C GLU A 69 -10.82 4.37 -7.31
N VAL A 70 -12.01 4.49 -6.72
CA VAL A 70 -13.23 4.91 -7.44
C VAL A 70 -13.11 6.35 -7.95
N GLY A 71 -12.39 7.21 -7.23
CA GLY A 71 -12.06 8.57 -7.63
C GLY A 71 -11.00 8.68 -8.72
N ASN A 72 -10.38 7.57 -9.15
CA ASN A 72 -9.22 7.53 -10.05
C ASN A 72 -8.01 8.33 -9.54
N GLU A 73 -7.88 8.49 -8.22
CA GLU A 73 -6.71 9.12 -7.60
C GLU A 73 -5.53 8.14 -7.46
N ILE A 74 -5.82 6.84 -7.43
CA ILE A 74 -4.83 5.76 -7.50
C ILE A 74 -5.26 4.70 -8.52
N SER A 75 -4.31 3.93 -9.04
CA SER A 75 -4.61 2.79 -9.91
C SER A 75 -5.14 1.59 -9.13
N THR A 76 -5.85 0.67 -9.82
CA THR A 76 -6.25 -0.62 -9.24
C THR A 76 -5.04 -1.44 -8.76
N GLU A 77 -3.89 -1.36 -9.43
CA GLU A 77 -2.65 -2.02 -8.96
C GLU A 77 -2.20 -1.48 -7.59
N GLN A 78 -2.21 -0.15 -7.42
CA GLN A 78 -1.91 0.46 -6.12
C GLN A 78 -2.93 0.06 -5.07
N ALA A 79 -4.23 0.14 -5.39
CA ALA A 79 -5.29 -0.20 -4.45
C ALA A 79 -5.18 -1.66 -3.97
N ASN A 80 -4.94 -2.60 -4.89
CA ASN A 80 -4.75 -4.02 -4.58
C ASN A 80 -3.51 -4.25 -3.72
N TYR A 81 -2.38 -3.65 -4.09
CA TYR A 81 -1.15 -3.74 -3.31
C TYR A 81 -1.32 -3.22 -1.88
N LEU A 82 -2.00 -2.09 -1.69
CA LEU A 82 -2.24 -1.52 -0.37
C LEU A 82 -3.14 -2.44 0.48
N ARG A 83 -4.19 -3.03 -0.10
CA ARG A 83 -5.06 -4.00 0.58
C ARG A 83 -4.31 -5.26 1.01
N GLU A 84 -3.49 -5.83 0.14
CA GLU A 84 -2.68 -7.00 0.46
C GLU A 84 -1.67 -6.70 1.56
N LYS A 85 -0.86 -5.66 1.36
CA LYS A 85 0.26 -5.33 2.25
C LYS A 85 -0.21 -4.90 3.64
N TYR A 86 -1.24 -4.06 3.70
CA TYR A 86 -1.65 -3.42 4.95
C TYR A 86 -2.84 -4.13 5.60
N LEU A 87 -3.84 -4.53 4.83
CA LEU A 87 -5.08 -5.09 5.36
C LEU A 87 -5.10 -6.62 5.37
N GLY A 88 -4.10 -7.28 4.75
CA GLY A 88 -4.00 -8.74 4.66
C GLY A 88 -5.08 -9.37 3.81
N MET A 89 -5.69 -8.60 2.90
CA MET A 89 -6.77 -9.09 2.03
C MET A 89 -6.17 -9.87 0.87
N GLU A 90 -6.75 -11.04 0.55
CA GLU A 90 -6.47 -11.73 -0.70
C GLU A 90 -7.24 -11.04 -1.83
N VAL A 91 -6.51 -10.43 -2.76
CA VAL A 91 -7.10 -9.90 -3.98
C VAL A 91 -7.17 -11.06 -4.98
N THR A 92 -8.37 -11.52 -5.26
CA THR A 92 -8.61 -12.46 -6.37
C THR A 92 -8.83 -11.64 -7.64
N GLU A 93 -7.96 -11.82 -8.64
CA GLU A 93 -8.22 -11.29 -9.98
C GLU A 93 -9.54 -11.90 -10.50
N LYS A 94 -10.47 -11.04 -10.92
CA LYS A 94 -11.75 -11.45 -11.53
C LYS A 94 -11.63 -11.57 -13.03
#